data_AF-A0A4R2T929-F1
#
_entry.id   AF-A0A4R2T929-F1
#
_cell.length_a   1.000
_cell.length_b   1.000
_cell.length_c   1.000
_cell.angle_alpha   90.00
_cell.angle_beta   90.00
_cell.angle_gamma   90.00
#
_symmetry.space_group_name_H-M   'P 1'
#
loop_
_entity.id
_entity.type
_entity.pdbx_description
1 polymer ?
#
loop_
_entity_poly.entity_id
_entity_poly.type
_entity_poly.pdbx_seq_one_letter_code
_entity_poly.pdbx_strand_id
1 'polypeptide(L)'
;MGWREVAATVMAEGVAPSPCPTVENFGLPDYLANALRRLERLSPPRKLERAANWQGVVADAMTIARDRWAAKALALGWTAGDLFGVGPLDDWDFQGLAVWLDGRRIVLLDDKRAIAADASGAARSSFERGGPRHGTQPTIEPVMLWEFGR
;
A
#
# COMPACT_ATOMS: atom_id res chain seq x y z
N MET A 1 6.78 -46.58 -34.58
CA MET A 1 7.04 -45.44 -33.67
C MET A 1 8.41 -44.87 -33.98
N GLY A 2 8.47 -44.09 -35.07
CA GLY A 2 9.70 -43.41 -35.48
C GLY A 2 9.80 -42.04 -34.82
N TRP A 3 11.02 -41.57 -34.56
CA TRP A 3 11.29 -40.25 -33.97
C TRP A 3 10.61 -39.08 -34.72
N ARG A 4 10.29 -39.27 -36.01
CA ARG A 4 9.52 -38.32 -36.83
C ARG A 4 8.04 -38.19 -36.42
N GLU A 5 7.41 -39.26 -35.97
CA GLU A 5 6.03 -39.22 -35.47
C GLU A 5 5.96 -38.50 -34.12
N VAL A 6 6.96 -38.73 -33.25
CA VAL A 6 7.08 -38.05 -31.95
C VAL A 6 7.32 -36.55 -32.15
N ALA A 7 8.17 -36.15 -33.10
CA ALA A 7 8.41 -34.74 -33.41
C ALA A 7 7.18 -34.04 -34.00
N ALA A 8 6.38 -34.73 -34.81
CA ALA A 8 5.15 -34.17 -35.37
C ALA A 8 4.09 -33.93 -34.27
N THR A 9 3.97 -34.82 -33.29
CA THR A 9 3.05 -34.65 -32.15
C THR A 9 3.43 -33.47 -31.27
N VAL A 10 4.71 -33.32 -30.94
CA VAL A 10 5.19 -32.22 -30.08
C VAL A 10 5.05 -30.84 -30.76
N MET A 11 5.12 -30.78 -32.09
CA MET A 11 4.95 -29.54 -32.83
C MET A 11 3.48 -29.20 -33.11
N ALA A 12 2.57 -30.18 -33.02
CA ALA A 12 1.12 -29.99 -33.14
C ALA A 12 0.49 -29.57 -31.79
N GLU A 13 1.07 -29.99 -30.67
CA GLU A 13 0.80 -29.44 -29.35
C GLU A 13 1.52 -28.10 -29.21
N GLY A 14 0.97 -27.07 -29.84
CA GLY A 14 1.40 -25.70 -29.64
C GLY A 14 1.54 -25.44 -28.14
N VAL A 15 2.78 -25.22 -27.71
CA VAL A 15 3.14 -24.88 -26.33
C VAL A 15 2.28 -23.68 -25.96
N ALA A 16 1.20 -23.93 -25.22
CA ALA A 16 0.47 -22.87 -24.57
C ALA A 16 1.51 -22.11 -23.72
N PRO A 17 1.64 -20.79 -23.88
CA PRO A 17 2.57 -20.05 -23.04
C PRO A 17 2.15 -20.32 -21.60
N SER A 18 3.08 -20.81 -20.78
CA SER A 18 2.88 -20.90 -19.34
C SER A 18 2.28 -19.59 -18.89
N PRO A 19 1.15 -19.57 -18.15
CA PRO A 19 0.61 -18.32 -17.66
C PRO A 19 1.72 -17.63 -16.89
N CYS A 20 2.12 -16.44 -17.35
CA CYS A 20 3.02 -15.59 -16.57
C CYS A 20 2.46 -15.58 -15.14
N PRO A 21 3.31 -15.75 -14.10
CA PRO A 21 2.81 -15.69 -12.74
C PRO A 21 2.06 -14.38 -12.59
N THR A 22 0.73 -14.46 -12.43
CA THR A 22 -0.12 -13.30 -12.25
C THR A 22 0.34 -12.67 -10.95
N VAL A 23 1.13 -11.61 -11.04
CA VAL A 23 1.66 -10.93 -9.86
C VAL A 23 0.45 -10.35 -9.13
N GLU A 24 0.15 -10.89 -7.95
CA GLU A 24 -1.02 -10.47 -7.18
C GLU A 24 -0.95 -8.97 -6.88
N ASN A 25 -1.86 -8.19 -7.47
CA ASN A 25 -1.89 -6.73 -7.33
C ASN A 25 -2.68 -6.25 -6.11
N PHE A 26 -2.99 -7.14 -5.15
CA PHE A 26 -3.76 -6.81 -3.95
C PHE A 26 -5.14 -6.18 -4.27
N GLY A 27 -5.66 -6.45 -5.48
CA GLY A 27 -6.80 -5.77 -6.12
C GLY A 27 -6.74 -4.24 -6.08
N LEU A 28 -5.53 -3.71 -6.16
CA LEU A 28 -5.22 -2.32 -6.43
C LEU A 28 -4.91 -2.14 -7.92
N PRO A 29 -5.02 -0.92 -8.46
CA PRO A 29 -4.46 -0.59 -9.75
C PRO A 29 -2.96 -0.92 -9.83
N ASP A 30 -2.49 -1.37 -11.00
CA ASP A 30 -1.13 -1.87 -11.20
C ASP A 30 -0.05 -0.87 -10.79
N TYR A 31 -0.25 0.42 -11.08
CA TYR A 31 0.70 1.47 -10.71
C TYR A 31 0.90 1.53 -9.19
N LEU A 32 -0.17 1.38 -8.41
CA LEU A 32 -0.15 1.47 -6.96
C LEU A 32 0.46 0.20 -6.35
N ALA A 33 0.08 -0.98 -6.87
CA ALA A 33 0.69 -2.24 -6.47
C ALA A 33 2.21 -2.25 -6.74
N ASN A 34 2.63 -1.74 -7.90
CA ASN A 34 4.05 -1.62 -8.25
C ASN A 34 4.79 -0.61 -7.37
N ALA A 35 4.15 0.52 -7.03
CA ALA A 35 4.72 1.51 -6.13
C ALA A 35 4.95 0.95 -4.72
N LEU A 36 4.00 0.18 -4.19
CA LEU A 36 4.12 -0.50 -2.89
C LEU A 36 5.22 -1.57 -2.89
N ARG A 37 5.33 -2.38 -3.95
CA ARG A 37 6.45 -3.33 -4.11
C ARG A 37 7.81 -2.63 -4.21
N ARG A 38 7.85 -1.43 -4.78
CA ARG A 38 9.06 -0.60 -4.78
C ARG A 38 9.35 -0.12 -3.37
N LEU A 39 8.34 0.41 -2.66
CA LEU A 39 8.43 0.93 -1.30
C LEU A 39 9.08 -0.07 -0.32
N GLU A 40 8.71 -1.35 -0.40
CA GLU A 40 9.29 -2.42 0.43
C GLU A 40 10.82 -2.55 0.31
N ARG A 41 11.40 -2.11 -0.82
CA ARG A 41 12.84 -2.18 -1.10
C ARG A 41 13.56 -0.84 -0.90
N LEU A 42 12.83 0.21 -0.52
CA LEU A 42 13.38 1.55 -0.38
C LEU A 42 14.05 1.73 0.98
N SER A 43 15.30 2.22 0.96
CA SER A 43 15.97 2.72 2.16
C SER A 43 15.22 3.93 2.74
N PRO A 44 15.27 4.12 4.07
CA PRO A 44 14.66 5.27 4.73
C PRO A 44 15.17 6.60 4.13
N PRO A 45 14.30 7.63 4.05
CA PRO A 45 14.71 8.94 3.57
C PRO A 45 15.70 9.60 4.53
N ARG A 46 16.69 10.33 3.98
CA ARG A 46 17.79 10.93 4.75
C ARG A 46 17.36 11.95 5.80
N LYS A 47 16.20 12.59 5.59
CA LYS A 47 15.68 13.68 6.42
C LYS A 47 14.60 13.24 7.40
N LEU A 48 14.25 11.95 7.47
CA LEU A 48 13.21 11.49 8.39
C LEU A 48 13.77 11.53 9.81
N GLU A 49 13.37 12.51 10.63
CA GLU A 49 13.75 12.56 12.06
C GLU A 49 13.31 11.29 12.80
N ARG A 50 12.29 10.59 12.26
CA ARG A 50 11.85 9.26 12.69
C ARG A 50 12.28 8.13 11.75
N ALA A 51 13.49 8.18 11.17
CA ALA A 51 14.05 7.11 10.35
C ALA A 51 13.87 5.70 10.98
N ALA A 52 13.91 5.61 12.31
CA ALA A 52 13.66 4.39 13.07
C ALA A 52 12.25 3.77 12.84
N ASN A 53 11.25 4.60 12.50
CA ASN A 53 9.86 4.17 12.29
C ASN A 53 9.55 3.86 10.82
N TRP A 54 10.49 4.14 9.90
CA TRP A 54 10.28 3.92 8.45
C TRP A 54 9.88 2.47 8.14
N GLN A 55 10.55 1.50 8.76
CA GLN A 55 10.22 0.09 8.57
C GLN A 55 8.80 -0.24 9.06
N GLY A 56 8.35 0.37 10.16
CA GLY A 56 6.99 0.23 10.66
C GLY A 56 5.96 0.79 9.68
N VAL A 57 6.20 2.01 9.17
CA VAL A 57 5.33 2.64 8.16
C VAL A 57 5.25 1.81 6.87
N VAL A 58 6.38 1.26 6.40
CA VAL A 58 6.40 0.37 5.24
C VAL A 58 5.64 -0.92 5.53
N ALA A 59 5.80 -1.51 6.71
CA ALA A 59 5.06 -2.71 7.12
C ALA A 59 3.54 -2.44 7.18
N ASP A 60 3.13 -1.30 7.73
CA ASP A 60 1.73 -0.88 7.79
C ASP A 60 1.17 -0.64 6.38
N ALA A 61 1.90 0.06 5.51
CA ALA A 61 1.51 0.26 4.11
C ALA A 61 1.30 -1.07 3.37
N MET A 62 2.21 -2.03 3.57
CA MET A 62 2.11 -3.37 2.97
C MET A 62 0.97 -4.19 3.59
N THR A 63 0.68 -4.04 4.87
CA THR A 63 -0.43 -4.71 5.55
C THR A 63 -1.77 -4.19 5.04
N ILE A 64 -1.94 -2.87 4.91
CA ILE A 64 -3.14 -2.26 4.32
C ILE A 64 -3.40 -2.83 2.91
N ALA A 65 -2.35 -3.05 2.12
CA ALA A 65 -2.47 -3.64 0.78
C ALA A 65 -2.82 -5.14 0.85
N ARG A 66 -2.01 -5.95 1.55
CA ARG A 66 -2.16 -7.41 1.64
C ARG A 66 -3.52 -7.83 2.20
N ASP A 67 -4.02 -7.13 3.22
CA ASP A 67 -5.33 -7.39 3.83
C ASP A 67 -6.51 -6.80 3.04
N ARG A 68 -6.22 -6.24 1.85
CA ARG A 68 -7.17 -5.63 0.92
C ARG A 68 -7.90 -4.41 1.50
N TRP A 69 -7.39 -3.80 2.58
CA TRP A 69 -7.93 -2.56 3.13
C TRP A 69 -7.78 -1.40 2.16
N ALA A 70 -6.65 -1.28 1.47
CA ALA A 70 -6.49 -0.24 0.45
C ALA A 70 -7.52 -0.38 -0.67
N ALA A 71 -7.76 -1.59 -1.17
CA ALA A 71 -8.73 -1.82 -2.24
C ALA A 71 -10.16 -1.45 -1.79
N LYS A 72 -10.53 -1.80 -0.54
CA LYS A 72 -11.81 -1.41 0.06
C LYS A 72 -11.92 0.10 0.23
N ALA A 73 -10.88 0.76 0.72
CA ALA A 73 -10.85 2.21 0.90
C ALA A 73 -11.04 2.96 -0.42
N LEU A 74 -10.32 2.55 -1.47
CA LEU A 74 -10.48 3.13 -2.81
C LEU A 74 -11.92 2.94 -3.33
N ALA A 75 -12.52 1.78 -3.11
CA ALA A 75 -13.93 1.53 -3.47
C ALA A 75 -14.92 2.39 -2.66
N LEU A 76 -14.55 2.80 -1.44
CA LEU A 76 -15.29 3.74 -0.59
C LEU A 76 -14.96 5.21 -0.91
N GLY A 77 -14.16 5.47 -1.95
CA GLY A 77 -13.85 6.81 -2.44
C GLY A 77 -12.65 7.48 -1.77
N TRP A 78 -11.86 6.77 -0.97
CA TRP A 78 -10.59 7.26 -0.45
C TRP A 78 -9.58 7.43 -1.58
N THR A 79 -8.64 8.35 -1.42
CA THR A 79 -7.54 8.55 -2.36
C THR A 79 -6.30 7.75 -1.96
N ALA A 80 -5.35 7.56 -2.89
CA ALA A 80 -4.05 6.99 -2.55
C ALA A 80 -3.30 7.86 -1.52
N GLY A 81 -3.49 9.18 -1.55
CA GLY A 81 -2.92 10.10 -0.56
C GLY A 81 -3.51 9.93 0.84
N ASP A 82 -4.80 9.60 0.94
CA ASP A 82 -5.44 9.30 2.24
C ASP A 82 -4.81 8.07 2.91
N LEU A 83 -4.31 7.14 2.11
CA LEU A 83 -3.73 5.88 2.59
C LEU A 83 -2.21 5.96 2.78
N PHE A 84 -1.51 6.53 1.81
CA PHE A 84 -0.05 6.43 1.65
C PHE A 84 0.63 7.79 1.49
N GLY A 85 -0.06 8.89 1.76
CA GLY A 85 0.50 10.23 1.72
C GLY A 85 1.23 10.58 3.02
N VAL A 86 2.22 11.46 2.90
CA VAL A 86 2.95 12.09 4.01
C VAL A 86 3.20 13.57 3.67
N GLY A 87 3.28 14.43 4.68
CA GLY A 87 3.62 15.84 4.50
C GLY A 87 4.98 16.04 3.82
N PRO A 88 5.14 17.10 3.00
CA PRO A 88 6.34 17.31 2.18
C PRO A 88 7.60 17.70 2.98
N LEU A 89 7.48 18.17 4.23
CA LEU A 89 8.58 18.79 4.99
C LEU A 89 8.82 18.16 6.36
N ASP A 90 8.65 16.83 6.50
CA ASP A 90 8.80 16.11 7.78
C ASP A 90 8.01 16.72 8.93
N ASP A 91 7.02 17.54 8.59
CA ASP A 91 6.22 18.39 9.47
C ASP A 91 5.08 17.60 10.13
N TRP A 92 4.86 16.34 9.74
CA TRP A 92 3.80 15.45 10.27
C TRP A 92 2.39 16.07 10.25
N ASP A 93 2.23 17.22 9.59
CA ASP A 93 0.98 17.97 9.40
C ASP A 93 0.01 17.22 8.49
N PHE A 94 0.56 16.34 7.64
CA PHE A 94 -0.19 15.34 6.89
C PHE A 94 0.33 13.93 7.18
N GLN A 95 -0.55 13.06 7.67
CA GLN A 95 -0.29 11.63 7.85
C GLN A 95 -1.41 10.85 7.16
N GLY A 96 -1.07 10.13 6.10
CA GLY A 96 -1.94 9.09 5.56
C GLY A 96 -2.09 7.93 6.55
N LEU A 97 -3.07 7.08 6.29
CA LEU A 97 -3.43 5.97 7.18
C LEU A 97 -2.23 5.08 7.55
N ALA A 98 -1.37 4.74 6.59
CA ALA A 98 -0.18 3.91 6.83
C ALA A 98 0.79 4.52 7.86
N VAL A 99 0.92 5.85 7.86
CA VAL A 99 1.77 6.58 8.80
C VAL A 99 1.10 6.65 10.18
N TRP A 100 -0.21 6.86 10.20
CA TRP A 100 -0.98 6.97 11.42
C TRP A 100 -1.11 5.63 12.17
N LEU A 101 -1.13 4.48 11.50
CA LEU A 101 -1.37 3.19 12.15
C LEU A 101 -0.36 2.89 13.26
N ASP A 102 0.93 3.12 13.04
CA ASP A 102 1.99 2.89 14.04
C ASP A 102 1.90 1.47 14.63
N GLY A 103 1.72 0.47 13.75
CA GLY A 103 1.57 -0.95 14.10
C GLY A 103 0.19 -1.38 14.63
N ARG A 104 -0.78 -0.47 14.72
CA ARG A 104 -2.17 -0.81 15.08
C ARG A 104 -2.88 -1.52 13.92
N ARG A 105 -3.86 -2.35 14.25
CA ARG A 105 -4.63 -3.12 13.26
C ARG A 105 -5.96 -2.45 12.95
N ILE A 106 -6.26 -2.27 11.66
CA ILE A 106 -7.58 -1.80 11.21
C ILE A 106 -8.65 -2.84 11.57
N VAL A 107 -9.70 -2.41 12.25
CA VAL A 107 -10.86 -3.24 12.64
C VAL A 107 -12.15 -2.79 11.98
N LEU A 108 -12.22 -1.54 11.53
CA LEU A 108 -13.36 -0.99 10.80
C LEU A 108 -12.89 0.10 9.83
N LEU A 109 -13.54 0.18 8.68
CA LEU A 109 -13.31 1.20 7.66
C LEU A 109 -14.65 1.54 6.99
N ASP A 110 -14.96 2.83 6.89
CA ASP A 110 -16.08 3.37 6.11
C ASP A 110 -15.58 4.47 5.15
N ASP A 111 -16.50 5.21 4.50
CA ASP A 111 -16.17 6.27 3.52
C ASP A 111 -15.49 7.51 4.15
N LYS A 112 -15.52 7.63 5.47
CA LYS A 112 -15.07 8.81 6.23
C LYS A 112 -13.96 8.51 7.23
N ARG A 113 -13.84 7.28 7.73
CA ARG A 113 -12.86 6.97 8.78
C ARG A 113 -12.41 5.52 8.83
N ALA A 114 -11.28 5.31 9.48
CA ALA A 114 -10.79 4.01 9.89
C ALA A 114 -10.71 3.94 11.42
N ILE A 115 -11.09 2.80 11.99
CA ILE A 115 -10.85 2.48 13.40
C ILE A 115 -9.74 1.45 13.46
N ALA A 116 -8.71 1.74 14.25
CA ALA A 116 -7.64 0.81 14.53
C ALA A 116 -7.61 0.44 16.02
N ALA A 117 -7.23 -0.80 16.30
CA ALA A 117 -7.05 -1.32 17.64
C ALA A 117 -5.58 -1.64 17.90
N ASP A 118 -5.16 -1.49 19.15
CA ASP A 118 -3.85 -1.96 19.59
C ASP A 118 -3.76 -3.50 19.59
N ALA A 119 -2.58 -4.04 19.90
CA ALA A 119 -2.35 -5.48 19.90
C ALA A 119 -3.28 -6.24 20.87
N SER A 120 -3.67 -5.61 21.98
CA SER A 120 -4.59 -6.19 22.97
C SER A 120 -6.05 -6.15 22.54
N GLY A 121 -6.40 -5.22 21.64
CA GLY A 121 -7.78 -4.92 21.24
C GLY A 121 -8.54 -4.05 22.25
N ALA A 122 -7.93 -3.69 23.38
CA ALA A 122 -8.56 -2.92 24.45
C ALA A 122 -8.63 -1.43 24.12
N ALA A 123 -7.62 -0.89 23.45
CA ALA A 123 -7.59 0.51 23.04
C ALA A 123 -7.95 0.64 21.56
N ARG A 124 -8.82 1.61 21.25
CA ARG A 124 -9.20 1.94 19.86
C ARG A 124 -8.93 3.41 19.58
N SER A 125 -8.56 3.70 18.34
CA SER A 125 -8.36 5.05 17.85
C SER A 125 -9.08 5.23 16.53
N SER A 126 -9.55 6.46 16.25
CA SER A 126 -10.18 6.82 14.98
C SER A 126 -9.24 7.67 14.15
N PHE A 127 -9.16 7.35 12.86
CA PHE A 127 -8.55 8.17 11.83
C PHE A 127 -9.66 8.73 10.95
N GLU A 128 -9.86 10.04 10.97
CA GLU A 128 -10.87 10.72 10.16
C GLU A 128 -10.24 11.19 8.85
N ARG A 129 -10.82 10.77 7.73
CA ARG A 129 -10.47 11.22 6.38
C ARG A 129 -10.71 12.73 6.25
N GLY A 130 -9.69 13.47 5.84
CA GLY A 130 -9.74 14.94 5.83
C GLY A 130 -9.83 15.59 7.22
N GLY A 131 -9.57 14.84 8.29
CA GLY A 131 -9.56 15.34 9.66
C GLY A 131 -8.28 16.08 10.05
N PRO A 132 -8.18 16.59 11.29
CA PRO A 132 -6.98 17.25 11.79
C PRO A 132 -5.76 16.33 11.67
N ARG A 133 -4.63 16.83 11.13
CA ARG A 133 -3.41 16.06 10.75
C ARG A 133 -3.54 15.16 9.52
N HIS A 134 -4.70 15.16 8.88
CA HIS A 134 -4.93 14.59 7.56
C HIS A 134 -5.37 15.70 6.61
N GLY A 135 -4.49 16.69 6.44
CA GLY A 135 -4.63 17.71 5.40
C GLY A 135 -5.92 18.53 5.48
N THR A 136 -6.20 19.16 6.62
CA THR A 136 -7.24 20.21 6.66
C THR A 136 -6.77 21.53 6.04
N GLN A 137 -5.49 21.65 5.69
CA GLN A 137 -5.00 22.76 4.87
C GLN A 137 -5.05 22.35 3.40
N PRO A 138 -5.99 22.89 2.60
CA PRO A 138 -6.11 22.59 1.17
C PRO A 138 -4.87 22.96 0.34
N THR A 139 -3.84 23.54 0.95
CA THR A 139 -2.59 23.96 0.32
C THR A 139 -1.46 22.93 0.43
N ILE A 140 -1.61 21.86 1.22
CA ILE A 140 -0.57 20.82 1.37
C ILE A 140 -0.94 19.63 0.48
N GLU A 141 -0.29 19.55 -0.68
CA GLU A 141 -0.36 18.38 -1.54
C GLU A 141 0.50 17.26 -0.91
N PRO A 142 -0.09 16.11 -0.53
CA PRO A 142 0.66 15.04 0.12
C PRO A 142 1.62 14.39 -0.87
N VAL A 143 2.84 14.10 -0.41
CA VAL A 143 3.81 13.31 -1.16
C VAL A 143 3.57 11.84 -0.85
N MET A 144 3.65 10.96 -1.85
CA MET A 144 3.49 9.53 -1.59
C MET A 144 4.72 8.98 -0.86
N LEU A 145 4.53 7.97 -0.01
CA LEU A 145 5.62 7.31 0.73
C LEU A 145 6.79 6.88 -0.18
N TRP A 146 6.51 6.39 -1.39
CA TRP A 146 7.56 5.97 -2.35
C TRP A 146 8.30 7.11 -3.05
N GLU A 147 7.80 8.35 -2.94
CA GLU A 147 8.39 9.58 -3.46
C GLU A 147 9.08 10.42 -2.38
N PHE A 148 8.74 10.19 -1.10
CA PHE A 148 9.21 11.01 0.00
C PHE A 148 10.74 10.94 0.22
N GLY A 149 11.37 12.12 0.33
CA GLY A 149 12.79 12.30 0.64
C GLY A 149 13.77 11.68 -0.38
N ARG A 150 13.35 11.59 -1.64
CA ARG A 150 14.16 11.21 -2.79
C ARG A 150 14.94 12.38 -3.38
#